data_AF-A0A1V2LXI9-F1
#
_entry.id   AF-A0A1V2LXI9-F1
#
_cell.length_a   1.000
_cell.length_b   1.000
_cell.length_c   1.000
_cell.angle_alpha   90.00
_cell.angle_beta   90.00
_cell.angle_gamma   90.00
#
_symmetry.space_group_name_H-M   'P 1'
#
loop_
_entity.id
_entity.type
_entity.pdbx_description
1 polymer ?
#
loop_
_entity_poly.entity_id
_entity_poly.type
_entity_poly.pdbx_seq_one_letter_code
_entity_poly.pdbx_strand_id
1 'polypeptide(L)'
;MIEIKKDRAIISLEEIKKDMAIISSNKLNIHQSKLIFMGILYELVQRKDLFPTILNLKSFINQVIVPRTEEKVELKNYLYKSRKQLAAQLSHIILNELEYNDILVIVEQLQNILPKNVPSKNVPSKNKSAKDTDISELTRQWMQFIGDHF
;
A
#
# COMPACT_ATOMS: atom_id res chain seq x y z
N MET A 1 15.97 32.16 -9.85
CA MET A 1 15.99 30.84 -9.18
C MET A 1 14.60 30.60 -8.65
N ILE A 2 13.81 29.74 -9.30
CA ILE A 2 12.44 29.44 -8.83
C ILE A 2 12.56 28.27 -7.87
N GLU A 3 12.44 28.54 -6.57
CA GLU A 3 12.21 27.49 -5.58
C GLU A 3 10.81 26.91 -5.81
N ILE A 4 10.74 25.82 -6.56
CA ILE A 4 9.53 25.00 -6.61
C ILE A 4 9.43 24.31 -5.25
N LYS A 5 8.63 24.88 -4.34
CA LYS A 5 8.20 24.18 -3.13
C LYS A 5 7.59 22.85 -3.56
N LYS A 6 8.26 21.76 -3.21
CA LYS A 6 7.84 20.40 -3.50
C LYS A 6 6.77 19.98 -2.49
N ASP A 7 5.64 20.68 -2.46
CA ASP A 7 4.44 20.20 -1.80
C ASP A 7 3.80 19.16 -2.73
N ARG A 8 4.36 17.94 -2.75
CA ARG A 8 3.57 16.80 -3.23
C ARG A 8 2.43 16.64 -2.24
N ALA A 9 1.22 17.00 -2.67
CA ALA A 9 0.01 16.65 -1.95
C ALA A 9 0.02 15.13 -1.71
N ILE A 10 0.01 14.72 -0.45
CA ILE A 10 -0.09 13.31 -0.09
C ILE A 10 -1.49 12.87 -0.48
N ILE A 11 -1.59 11.92 -1.42
CA ILE A 11 -2.87 11.36 -1.85
C ILE A 11 -3.55 10.69 -0.64
N SER A 12 -4.83 10.99 -0.44
CA SER A 12 -5.59 10.44 0.67
C SER A 12 -5.79 8.93 0.51
N LEU A 13 -6.02 8.21 1.63
CA LEU A 13 -6.32 6.77 1.56
C LEU A 13 -7.62 6.50 0.81
N GLU A 14 -8.58 7.42 0.89
CA GLU A 14 -9.85 7.32 0.15
C GLU A 14 -9.64 7.43 -1.37
N GLU A 15 -8.78 8.34 -1.83
CA GLU A 15 -8.41 8.44 -3.24
C GLU A 15 -7.68 7.18 -3.72
N ILE A 16 -6.72 6.67 -2.93
CA ILE A 16 -6.04 5.40 -3.23
C ILE A 16 -7.06 4.25 -3.36
N LYS A 17 -8.07 4.18 -2.49
CA LYS A 17 -9.14 3.18 -2.58
C LYS A 17 -10.01 3.34 -3.82
N LYS A 18 -10.29 4.58 -4.25
CA LYS A 18 -11.00 4.86 -5.49
C LYS A 18 -10.18 4.41 -6.71
N ASP A 19 -8.90 4.72 -6.75
CA ASP A 19 -8.01 4.30 -7.85
C ASP A 19 -7.93 2.77 -7.94
N MET A 20 -7.83 2.08 -6.80
CA MET A 20 -7.94 0.62 -6.72
C MET A 20 -9.27 0.10 -7.30
N ALA A 21 -10.39 0.75 -6.99
CA ALA A 21 -11.69 0.35 -7.53
C ALA A 21 -11.79 0.52 -9.06
N ILE A 22 -11.06 1.49 -9.63
CA ILE A 22 -10.98 1.66 -11.09
C ILE A 22 -10.28 0.47 -11.74
N ILE A 23 -9.18 -0.04 -11.15
CA ILE A 23 -8.47 -1.21 -11.66
C ILE A 23 -9.42 -2.41 -11.81
N SER A 24 -10.27 -2.66 -10.82
CA SER A 24 -11.22 -3.78 -10.84
C SER A 24 -12.46 -3.55 -11.72
N SER A 25 -12.65 -2.36 -12.30
CA SER A 25 -13.89 -1.96 -12.96
C SER A 25 -13.99 -2.31 -14.46
N ASN A 26 -13.03 -3.05 -15.01
CA ASN A 26 -12.91 -3.36 -16.46
C ASN A 26 -12.82 -2.13 -17.40
N LYS A 27 -12.67 -0.91 -16.86
CA LYS A 27 -12.56 0.33 -17.64
C LYS A 27 -11.17 0.58 -18.22
N LEU A 28 -10.20 -0.21 -17.80
CA LEU A 28 -8.80 -0.06 -18.16
C LEU A 28 -8.32 -1.29 -18.91
N ASN A 29 -7.40 -1.09 -19.85
CA ASN A 29 -6.64 -2.21 -20.39
C ASN A 29 -5.55 -2.66 -19.39
N ILE A 30 -4.97 -3.83 -19.65
CA ILE A 30 -3.96 -4.45 -18.76
C ILE A 30 -2.77 -3.52 -18.49
N HIS A 31 -2.25 -2.84 -19.52
CA HIS A 31 -1.11 -1.93 -19.36
C HIS A 31 -1.46 -0.73 -18.50
N GLN A 32 -2.64 -0.14 -18.68
CA GLN A 32 -3.13 0.96 -17.87
C GLN A 32 -3.32 0.52 -16.41
N SER A 33 -3.89 -0.66 -16.18
CA SER A 33 -4.05 -1.24 -14.84
C SER A 33 -2.71 -1.45 -14.15
N LYS A 34 -1.70 -1.99 -14.86
CA LYS A 34 -0.32 -2.11 -14.36
C LYS A 34 0.25 -0.76 -13.93
N LEU A 35 0.15 0.26 -14.78
CA LEU A 35 0.71 1.59 -14.50
C LEU A 35 0.03 2.27 -13.30
N ILE A 36 -1.29 2.18 -13.20
CA ILE A 36 -2.04 2.74 -12.06
C ILE A 36 -1.68 1.98 -10.77
N PHE A 37 -1.61 0.65 -10.84
CA PHE A 37 -1.20 -0.17 -9.70
C PHE A 37 0.22 0.16 -9.22
N MET A 38 1.16 0.38 -10.14
CA MET A 38 2.51 0.86 -9.81
C MET A 38 2.48 2.19 -9.07
N GLY A 39 1.68 3.16 -9.53
CA GLY A 39 1.50 4.44 -8.87
C GLY A 39 0.97 4.28 -7.44
N ILE A 40 -0.07 3.47 -7.27
CA ILE A 40 -0.66 3.16 -5.97
C ILE A 40 0.38 2.54 -5.03
N LEU A 41 1.09 1.50 -5.47
CA LEU A 41 2.07 0.81 -4.63
C LEU A 41 3.25 1.73 -4.29
N TYR A 42 3.68 2.57 -5.23
CA TYR A 42 4.70 3.58 -4.98
C TYR A 42 4.29 4.50 -3.83
N GLU A 43 3.08 5.06 -3.89
CA GLU A 43 2.56 5.95 -2.85
C GLU A 43 2.43 5.24 -1.50
N LEU A 44 1.85 4.03 -1.47
CA LEU A 44 1.76 3.23 -0.24
C LEU A 44 3.13 3.01 0.39
N VAL A 45 4.12 2.57 -0.39
CA VAL A 45 5.48 2.30 0.09
C VAL A 45 6.14 3.57 0.66
N GLN A 46 5.82 4.76 0.16
CA GLN A 46 6.36 6.01 0.71
C GLN A 46 5.72 6.43 2.05
N ARG A 47 4.54 5.91 2.39
CA ARG A 47 3.77 6.31 3.58
C ARG A 47 4.38 5.77 4.88
N LYS A 48 5.05 6.66 5.63
CA LYS A 48 5.63 6.35 6.96
C LYS A 48 4.58 6.16 8.04
N ASP A 49 3.43 6.77 7.82
CA ASP A 49 2.24 6.70 8.64
C ASP A 49 1.54 5.33 8.53
N LEU A 50 1.60 4.68 7.37
CA LEU A 50 1.16 3.28 7.20
C LEU A 50 2.21 2.27 7.65
N PHE A 51 3.49 2.58 7.42
CA PHE A 51 4.61 1.71 7.76
C PHE A 51 5.59 2.44 8.69
N PRO A 52 5.37 2.46 10.01
CA PRO A 52 6.25 3.21 10.92
C PRO A 52 7.69 2.68 10.96
N THR A 53 7.86 1.37 10.79
CA THR A 53 9.17 0.71 10.76
C THR A 53 9.44 0.07 9.41
N ILE A 54 10.73 -0.15 9.11
CA ILE A 54 11.11 -0.89 7.91
C ILE A 54 10.65 -2.35 7.96
N LEU A 55 10.56 -2.93 9.17
CA LEU A 55 10.08 -4.29 9.38
C LEU A 55 8.61 -4.42 8.98
N ASN A 56 7.76 -3.44 9.33
CA ASN A 56 6.37 -3.44 8.88
C ASN A 56 6.25 -3.40 7.35
N LEU A 57 7.09 -2.58 6.70
CA LEU A 57 7.11 -2.50 5.24
C LEU A 57 7.61 -3.81 4.61
N LYS A 58 8.65 -4.43 5.18
CA LYS A 58 9.14 -5.74 4.73
C LYS A 58 8.07 -6.82 4.88
N SER A 59 7.39 -6.87 6.02
CA SER A 59 6.27 -7.79 6.28
C SER A 59 5.18 -7.63 5.22
N PHE A 60 4.75 -6.40 4.95
CA PHE A 60 3.77 -6.10 3.93
C PHE A 60 4.19 -6.60 2.53
N ILE A 61 5.41 -6.31 2.09
CA ILE A 61 5.89 -6.73 0.77
C ILE A 61 5.99 -8.25 0.66
N ASN A 62 6.47 -8.91 1.71
CA ASN A 62 6.58 -10.37 1.75
C ASN A 62 5.22 -11.07 1.77
N GLN A 63 4.17 -10.43 2.25
CA GLN A 63 2.81 -10.99 2.26
C GLN A 63 2.02 -10.69 0.99
N VAL A 64 2.19 -9.48 0.42
CA VAL A 64 1.33 -9.01 -0.68
C VAL A 64 1.97 -9.24 -2.04
N ILE A 65 3.28 -8.99 -2.17
CA ILE A 65 3.95 -8.97 -3.49
C ILE A 65 4.75 -10.25 -3.72
N VAL A 66 5.63 -10.63 -2.78
CA VAL A 66 6.54 -11.77 -2.94
C VAL A 66 5.83 -13.08 -3.33
N PRO A 67 4.68 -13.46 -2.77
CA PRO A 67 4.02 -14.72 -3.13
C PRO A 67 3.58 -14.80 -4.61
N ARG A 68 3.54 -13.65 -5.29
CA ARG A 68 3.15 -13.51 -6.71
C ARG A 68 4.34 -13.31 -7.65
N THR A 69 5.55 -13.20 -7.12
CA THR A 69 6.77 -13.18 -7.94
C THR A 69 7.08 -14.58 -8.45
N GLU A 70 7.85 -14.67 -9.54
CA GLU A 70 8.21 -15.96 -10.14
C GLU A 70 9.02 -16.84 -9.16
N GLU A 71 10.02 -16.23 -8.51
CA GLU A 71 10.92 -16.94 -7.59
C GLU A 71 10.28 -17.17 -6.21
N LYS A 72 9.29 -16.36 -5.81
CA LYS A 72 8.66 -16.38 -4.46
C LYS A 72 9.67 -16.23 -3.31
N VAL A 73 10.82 -15.61 -3.59
CA VAL A 73 11.89 -15.36 -2.61
C VAL A 73 11.77 -13.95 -2.05
N GLU A 74 12.10 -13.79 -0.78
CA GLU A 74 12.17 -12.46 -0.16
C GLU A 74 13.11 -11.53 -0.92
N LEU A 75 12.70 -10.26 -1.04
CA LEU A 75 13.57 -9.24 -1.60
C LEU A 75 14.81 -9.06 -0.73
N LYS A 76 15.97 -8.91 -1.38
CA LYS A 76 17.26 -8.72 -0.70
C LYS A 76 17.21 -7.52 0.24
N ASN A 77 17.74 -7.68 1.45
CA ASN A 77 17.68 -6.66 2.52
C ASN A 77 18.19 -5.27 2.10
N TYR A 78 19.15 -5.18 1.17
CA TYR A 78 19.66 -3.88 0.70
C TYR A 78 18.60 -3.04 -0.03
N LEU A 79 17.57 -3.65 -0.62
CA LEU A 79 16.49 -2.96 -1.33
C LEU A 79 15.62 -2.13 -0.37
N TYR A 80 15.57 -2.53 0.90
CA TYR A 80 14.84 -1.86 1.96
C TYR A 80 15.61 -0.66 2.56
N LYS A 81 16.85 -0.40 2.12
CA LYS A 81 17.63 0.77 2.58
C LYS A 81 16.96 2.10 2.23
N SER A 82 16.19 2.14 1.14
CA SER A 82 15.46 3.33 0.70
C SER A 82 14.11 2.95 0.14
N ARG A 83 13.04 3.60 0.63
CA ARG A 83 11.68 3.42 0.11
C ARG A 83 11.58 3.74 -1.37
N LYS A 84 12.40 4.65 -1.89
CA LYS A 84 12.44 4.98 -3.32
C LYS A 84 13.04 3.83 -4.13
N GLN A 85 14.14 3.25 -3.64
CA GLN A 85 14.79 2.12 -4.28
C GLN A 85 13.88 0.89 -4.26
N LEU A 86 13.23 0.64 -3.12
CA LEU A 86 12.23 -0.42 -3.00
C LEU A 86 11.09 -0.21 -4.00
N ALA A 87 10.49 0.98 -4.05
CA ALA A 87 9.40 1.25 -4.97
C ALA A 87 9.79 1.12 -6.45
N ALA A 88 11.03 1.49 -6.81
CA ALA A 88 11.56 1.26 -8.14
C ALA A 88 11.73 -0.24 -8.46
N GLN A 89 12.21 -1.03 -7.50
CA GLN A 89 12.31 -2.48 -7.67
C GLN A 89 10.93 -3.13 -7.81
N LEU A 90 9.97 -2.73 -6.98
CA LEU A 90 8.59 -3.23 -7.06
C LEU A 90 7.94 -2.85 -8.39
N SER A 91 8.25 -1.67 -8.93
CA SER A 91 7.80 -1.26 -10.26
C SER A 91 8.29 -2.22 -11.36
N HIS A 92 9.56 -2.65 -11.27
CA HIS A 92 10.11 -3.64 -12.19
C HIS A 92 9.39 -4.99 -12.07
N ILE A 93 9.15 -5.45 -10.84
CA ILE A 93 8.40 -6.69 -10.57
C ILE A 93 6.97 -6.62 -11.15
N ILE A 94 6.24 -5.53 -10.93
CA ILE A 94 4.88 -5.36 -11.45
C ILE A 94 4.83 -5.43 -12.98
N LEU A 95 5.80 -4.80 -13.65
CA LEU A 95 5.81 -4.78 -15.11
C LEU A 95 6.15 -6.15 -15.69
N ASN A 96 7.16 -6.80 -15.14
CA ASN A 96 7.82 -7.94 -15.78
C ASN A 96 7.38 -9.30 -15.25
N GLU A 97 6.92 -9.38 -14.00
CA GLU A 97 6.60 -10.66 -13.34
C GLU A 97 5.12 -10.82 -13.02
N LEU A 98 4.42 -9.74 -12.65
CA LEU A 98 3.01 -9.86 -12.24
C LEU A 98 2.08 -9.96 -13.46
N GLU A 99 1.19 -10.95 -13.41
CA GLU A 99 0.07 -11.05 -14.33
C GLU A 99 -1.09 -10.15 -13.89
N TYR A 100 -2.02 -9.86 -14.81
CA TYR A 100 -3.17 -9.02 -14.50
C TYR A 100 -4.02 -9.58 -13.34
N ASN A 101 -4.18 -10.90 -13.30
CA ASN A 101 -4.92 -11.56 -12.21
C ASN A 101 -4.23 -11.39 -10.85
N ASP A 102 -2.90 -11.34 -10.80
CA ASP A 102 -2.20 -11.08 -9.54
C ASP A 102 -2.49 -9.69 -9.01
N ILE A 103 -2.50 -8.71 -9.92
CA ILE A 103 -2.84 -7.32 -9.60
C ILE A 103 -4.26 -7.24 -9.04
N LEU A 104 -5.24 -7.92 -9.66
CA LEU A 104 -6.62 -7.93 -9.18
C LEU A 104 -6.72 -8.48 -7.76
N VAL A 105 -6.06 -9.61 -7.47
CA VAL A 105 -6.13 -10.20 -6.12
C VAL A 105 -5.43 -9.30 -5.09
N ILE A 106 -4.29 -8.69 -5.45
CA ILE A 106 -3.63 -7.74 -4.56
C ILE A 106 -4.53 -6.53 -4.29
N VAL A 107 -5.15 -5.97 -5.32
CA VAL A 107 -6.07 -4.84 -5.20
C VAL A 107 -7.23 -5.18 -4.27
N GLU A 108 -7.84 -6.35 -4.43
CA GLU A 108 -8.91 -6.82 -3.55
C GLU A 108 -8.44 -6.95 -2.09
N GLN A 109 -7.28 -7.59 -1.89
CA GLN A 109 -6.67 -7.71 -0.56
C GLN A 109 -6.43 -6.34 0.08
N LEU A 110 -5.84 -5.39 -0.67
CA LEU A 110 -5.57 -4.04 -0.20
C LEU A 110 -6.85 -3.26 0.12
N GLN A 111 -7.91 -3.38 -0.69
CA GLN A 111 -9.19 -2.72 -0.41
C GLN A 111 -9.78 -3.14 0.95
N ASN A 112 -9.61 -4.42 1.29
CA ASN A 112 -10.10 -5.02 2.54
C ASN A 112 -9.26 -4.61 3.76
N ILE A 113 -7.93 -4.57 3.64
CA ILE A 113 -7.03 -4.36 4.80
C ILE A 113 -6.59 -2.90 5.00
N LEU A 114 -6.61 -2.07 3.95
CA LEU A 114 -6.12 -0.69 4.05
C LEU A 114 -7.07 0.12 4.96
N PRO A 115 -6.55 0.87 5.96
CA PRO A 115 -7.41 1.64 6.85
C PRO A 115 -8.12 2.77 6.10
N LYS A 116 -9.26 3.24 6.62
CA LYS A 116 -9.97 4.42 6.08
C LYS A 116 -9.21 5.72 6.40
N ASN A 117 -8.65 5.79 7.61
CA ASN A 117 -7.84 6.90 8.10
C ASN A 117 -6.61 6.36 8.83
N VAL A 118 -5.53 7.13 8.85
CA VAL A 118 -4.32 6.78 9.59
C VAL A 118 -4.57 6.92 11.10
N PRO A 119 -4.09 6.00 11.94
CA PRO A 119 -4.12 6.20 13.39
C PRO A 119 -3.36 7.48 13.78
N SER A 120 -4.10 8.52 14.18
CA SER A 120 -3.54 9.65 14.92
C SER A 120 -3.24 9.18 16.34
N LYS A 121 -1.97 9.26 16.76
CA LYS A 121 -1.55 8.82 18.11
C LYS A 121 -2.18 9.62 19.28
N ASN A 122 -2.96 10.68 19.03
CA ASN A 122 -3.39 11.63 20.07
C ASN A 122 -4.87 12.08 19.95
N VAL A 123 -5.84 11.17 19.85
CA VAL A 123 -7.25 11.57 20.03
C VAL A 123 -7.78 11.00 21.34
N PRO A 124 -8.06 11.83 22.37
CA PRO A 124 -8.69 11.37 23.59
C PRO A 124 -10.10 10.87 23.26
N SER A 125 -10.33 9.57 23.46
CA SER A 125 -11.61 8.90 23.25
C SER A 125 -12.67 9.42 24.22
N LYS A 126 -13.40 10.46 23.84
CA LYS A 126 -14.71 10.79 24.43
C LYS A 126 -15.68 11.02 23.28
N ASN A 127 -16.69 10.15 23.20
CA ASN A 127 -17.78 10.04 22.21
C ASN A 127 -17.49 9.02 21.09
N LYS A 128 -17.80 7.73 21.37
CA LYS A 128 -17.80 6.67 20.35
C LYS A 128 -19.15 6.65 19.65
N SER A 129 -19.17 7.01 18.38
CA SER A 129 -20.26 6.73 17.44
C SER A 129 -20.01 5.37 16.74
N ALA A 130 -21.05 4.76 16.14
CA ALA A 130 -20.92 3.49 15.42
C ALA A 130 -19.88 3.53 14.27
N LYS A 131 -19.63 4.72 13.70
CA LYS A 131 -18.64 4.95 12.64
C LYS A 131 -17.19 4.89 13.16
N ASP A 132 -16.97 5.22 14.43
CA ASP A 132 -15.64 5.18 15.05
C ASP A 132 -15.17 3.75 15.33
N THR A 133 -16.12 2.84 15.63
CA THR A 133 -15.84 1.42 15.83
C THR A 133 -15.27 0.78 14.56
N ASP A 134 -15.87 1.05 13.40
CA ASP A 134 -15.43 0.54 12.08
C ASP A 134 -14.02 1.05 11.69
N ILE A 135 -13.71 2.32 11.99
CA ILE A 135 -12.38 2.89 11.75
C ILE A 135 -11.33 2.23 12.67
N SER A 136 -11.68 2.02 13.94
CA SER A 136 -10.79 1.37 14.91
C SER A 136 -10.52 -0.10 14.54
N GLU A 137 -11.50 -0.77 13.97
CA GLU A 137 -11.42 -2.16 13.50
C GLU A 137 -10.49 -2.29 12.30
N LEU A 138 -10.67 -1.49 11.25
CA LEU A 138 -9.78 -1.50 10.06
C LEU A 138 -8.34 -1.12 10.41
N THR A 139 -8.16 -0.19 11.36
CA THR A 139 -6.83 0.18 11.86
C THR A 139 -6.20 -0.99 12.60
N ARG A 140 -6.98 -1.73 13.42
CA ARG A 140 -6.50 -2.94 14.09
C ARG A 140 -6.14 -4.02 13.08
N GLN A 141 -6.98 -4.27 12.08
CA GLN A 141 -6.73 -5.23 11.00
C GLN A 141 -5.47 -4.89 10.24
N TRP A 142 -5.23 -3.62 9.92
CA TRP A 142 -3.96 -3.19 9.30
C TRP A 142 -2.76 -3.49 10.19
N MET A 143 -2.83 -3.15 11.48
CA MET A 143 -1.75 -3.38 12.43
C MET A 143 -1.48 -4.87 12.68
N GLN A 144 -2.53 -5.69 12.73
CA GLN A 144 -2.45 -7.16 12.79
C GLN A 144 -1.80 -7.69 11.52
N PHE A 145 -2.29 -7.28 10.35
CA PHE A 145 -1.75 -7.68 9.06
C PHE A 145 -0.24 -7.41 8.94
N ILE A 146 0.23 -6.21 9.33
CA ILE A 146 1.66 -5.88 9.27
C ILE A 146 2.47 -6.33 10.50
N GLY A 147 1.81 -6.80 11.57
CA GLY A 147 2.38 -7.05 12.89
C GLY A 147 2.39 -8.52 13.34
N ASP A 148 1.56 -9.38 12.77
CA ASP A 148 1.35 -10.78 13.19
C ASP A 148 2.50 -11.75 12.81
N HIS A 149 3.71 -11.23 12.56
CA HIS A 149 4.90 -12.07 12.34
C HIS A 149 6.09 -11.54 13.15
N PHE A 150 6.08 -11.88 14.44
CA PHE A 150 7.26 -12.16 15.27
C PHE A 150 7.05 -13.48 16.00
#